data_AF-A0A933XGS9-F1
#
_entry.id   AF-A0A933XGS9-F1
#
_cell.length_a   1.000
_cell.length_b   1.000
_cell.length_c   1.000
_cell.angle_alpha   90.00
_cell.angle_beta   90.00
_cell.angle_gamma   90.00
#
_symmetry.space_group_name_H-M   'P 1'
#
loop_
_entity.id
_entity.type
_entity.pdbx_description
1 polymer ?
#
loop_
_entity_poly.entity_id
_entity_poly.type
_entity_poly.pdbx_seq_one_letter_code
_entity_poly.pdbx_strand_id
1 'polypeptide(L)'
;MAHMTNKFLYIGTAVVLVGLLTLLSDPFMLWMPAAAQMAVLLGAAVLVAVWAGFVMYERADDEREAVHTMHAGRVAYLTGIAVLTLALVFQGFSDSIDPWISAALGAMVVSKLVARLHSERYR
;
A
#
# COMPACT_ATOMS: atom_id res chain seq x y z
N MET A 1 -21.02 -0.29 -15.99
CA MET A 1 -21.04 0.41 -14.67
C MET A 1 -20.24 -0.31 -13.58
N ALA A 2 -20.34 -1.63 -13.41
CA ALA A 2 -19.62 -2.37 -12.36
C ALA A 2 -18.06 -2.25 -12.42
N HIS A 3 -17.47 -2.10 -13.60
CA HIS A 3 -16.01 -1.97 -13.75
C HIS A 3 -15.45 -0.63 -13.21
N MET A 4 -16.25 0.44 -13.23
CA MET A 4 -15.79 1.75 -12.75
C MET A 4 -15.77 1.82 -11.22
N THR A 5 -16.74 1.18 -10.54
CA THR A 5 -16.82 1.14 -9.07
C THR A 5 -15.57 0.50 -8.45
N ASN A 6 -15.04 -0.56 -9.07
CA ASN A 6 -13.82 -1.21 -8.60
C ASN A 6 -12.57 -0.32 -8.73
N LYS A 7 -12.52 0.54 -9.76
CA LYS A 7 -11.42 1.50 -9.95
C LYS A 7 -11.45 2.60 -8.89
N PHE A 8 -12.63 3.15 -8.61
CA PHE A 8 -12.79 4.14 -7.53
C PHE A 8 -12.46 3.55 -6.16
N LEU A 9 -12.85 2.29 -5.88
CA LEU A 9 -12.48 1.59 -4.65
C LEU A 9 -10.96 1.40 -4.54
N TYR A 10 -10.29 0.99 -5.63
CA TYR A 10 -8.84 0.80 -5.64
C TYR A 10 -8.09 2.11 -5.38
N ILE A 11 -8.44 3.18 -6.10
CA ILE A 11 -7.84 4.51 -5.91
C ILE A 11 -8.14 5.03 -4.50
N GLY A 12 -9.38 4.90 -4.04
CA GLY A 12 -9.79 5.30 -2.70
C GLY A 12 -8.99 4.59 -1.61
N THR A 13 -8.81 3.27 -1.74
CA THR A 13 -8.01 2.48 -0.80
C THR A 13 -6.56 2.97 -0.76
N ALA A 14 -5.94 3.23 -1.92
CA ALA A 14 -4.59 3.75 -2.00
C ALA A 14 -4.45 5.14 -1.36
N VAL A 15 -5.38 6.06 -1.65
CA VAL A 15 -5.36 7.43 -1.10
C VAL A 15 -5.53 7.41 0.41
N VAL A 16 -6.48 6.63 0.92
CA VAL A 16 -6.69 6.48 2.37
C VAL A 16 -5.45 5.85 3.02
N LEU A 17 -4.87 4.81 2.41
CA LEU A 17 -3.66 4.17 2.93
C LEU A 17 -2.48 5.14 3.00
N VAL A 18 -2.21 5.90 1.94
CA VAL A 18 -1.14 6.92 1.93
C VAL A 18 -1.43 8.03 2.95
N GLY A 19 -2.68 8.43 3.09
CA GLY A 19 -3.13 9.37 4.13
C GLY A 19 -2.82 8.86 5.54
N LEU A 20 -3.11 7.59 5.85
CA LEU A 20 -2.79 7.02 7.15
C LEU A 20 -1.27 6.90 7.38
N LEU A 21 -0.50 6.54 6.35
CA LEU A 21 0.97 6.44 6.47
C LEU A 21 1.62 7.80 6.72
N THR A 22 1.16 8.85 6.04
CA THR A 22 1.64 10.22 6.28
C THR A 22 1.24 10.71 7.67
N LEU A 23 0.05 10.37 8.16
CA LEU A 23 -0.36 10.68 9.53
C LEU A 23 0.54 9.97 10.57
N LEU A 24 0.96 8.74 10.28
CA LEU A 24 1.83 7.94 11.15
C LEU A 24 3.25 8.52 11.26
N SER A 25 3.72 9.26 10.24
CA SER A 25 5.02 9.95 10.24
C SER A 25 5.02 11.23 11.09
N ASP A 26 3.87 11.61 11.66
CA ASP A 26 3.64 12.84 12.44
C ASP A 26 4.29 14.12 11.87
N PRO A 27 4.05 14.46 10.59
CA PRO A 27 4.71 15.58 9.92
C PRO A 27 4.32 16.96 10.50
N PHE A 28 3.23 17.02 11.27
CA PHE A 28 2.68 18.25 11.84
C PHE A 28 2.70 18.25 13.37
N MET A 29 3.30 17.24 14.02
CA MET A 29 3.30 17.07 15.49
C MET A 29 1.90 17.18 16.11
N LEU A 30 0.89 16.68 15.41
CA LEU A 30 -0.52 16.89 15.73
C LEU A 30 -1.03 15.87 16.79
N TRP A 31 -0.30 14.78 17.04
CA TRP A 31 -0.78 13.64 17.81
C TRP A 31 0.11 13.39 19.04
N MET A 32 -0.50 13.37 20.23
CA MET A 32 0.18 13.16 21.51
C MET A 32 -0.36 12.00 22.40
N PRO A 33 -1.42 11.23 22.06
CA PRO A 33 -1.73 9.98 22.77
C PRO A 33 -1.29 8.71 22.00
N ALA A 34 -0.47 7.88 22.64
CA ALA A 34 0.04 6.60 22.11
C ALA A 34 -1.07 5.63 21.63
N ALA A 35 -2.23 5.63 22.30
CA ALA A 35 -3.37 4.80 21.90
C ALA A 35 -3.91 5.16 20.51
N ALA A 36 -3.87 6.44 20.14
CA ALA A 36 -4.34 6.91 18.84
C ALA A 36 -3.37 6.51 17.73
N GLN A 37 -2.06 6.56 17.99
CA GLN A 37 -1.01 6.10 17.08
C GLN A 37 -1.10 4.59 16.81
N MET A 38 -1.34 3.77 17.84
CA MET A 38 -1.58 2.33 17.67
C MET A 38 -2.84 2.02 16.84
N ALA A 39 -3.91 2.79 17.01
CA ALA A 39 -5.14 2.62 16.23
C ALA A 39 -4.89 2.93 14.73
N VAL A 40 -4.16 4.00 14.42
CA VAL A 40 -3.77 4.35 13.05
C VAL A 40 -2.84 3.29 12.45
N LEU A 41 -1.88 2.77 13.22
CA LEU A 41 -0.99 1.69 12.81
C LEU A 41 -1.79 0.43 12.43
N LEU A 42 -2.74 0.03 13.27
CA LEU A 42 -3.59 -1.12 13.01
C LEU A 42 -4.45 -0.91 11.76
N GLY A 43 -5.05 0.27 11.61
CA GLY A 43 -5.80 0.64 10.41
C GLY A 43 -4.95 0.59 9.14
N ALA A 44 -3.72 1.13 9.20
CA ALA A 44 -2.78 1.08 8.09
C ALA A 44 -2.40 -0.36 7.74
N ALA A 45 -2.07 -1.20 8.73
CA ALA A 45 -1.73 -2.61 8.50
C ALA A 45 -2.86 -3.39 7.83
N VAL A 46 -4.11 -3.19 8.28
CA VAL A 46 -5.29 -3.82 7.66
C VAL A 46 -5.47 -3.33 6.22
N LEU A 47 -5.36 -2.03 5.96
CA LEU A 47 -5.48 -1.48 4.61
C LEU A 47 -4.36 -1.97 3.68
N VAL A 48 -3.14 -2.17 4.19
CA VAL A 48 -2.05 -2.78 3.43
C VAL A 48 -2.40 -4.22 3.05
N ALA A 49 -2.98 -5.00 3.95
CA ALA A 49 -3.42 -6.36 3.64
C ALA A 49 -4.52 -6.37 2.56
N VAL A 50 -5.47 -5.44 2.63
CA VAL A 50 -6.50 -5.25 1.59
C VAL A 50 -5.86 -4.87 0.25
N TRP A 51 -4.90 -3.93 0.26
CA TRP A 51 -4.14 -3.54 -0.92
C TRP A 51 -3.36 -4.71 -1.54
N ALA A 52 -2.69 -5.50 -0.72
CA ALA A 52 -1.99 -6.71 -1.14
C ALA A 52 -2.95 -7.71 -1.82
N GLY A 53 -4.16 -7.86 -1.29
CA GLY A 53 -5.24 -8.62 -1.92
C GLY A 53 -5.55 -8.12 -3.34
N PHE A 54 -5.73 -6.82 -3.52
CA PHE A 54 -5.97 -6.25 -4.86
C PHE A 54 -4.82 -6.49 -5.84
N VAL A 55 -3.56 -6.45 -5.36
CA VAL A 55 -2.39 -6.75 -6.20
C VAL A 55 -2.32 -8.23 -6.57
N MET A 56 -2.72 -9.13 -5.67
CA MET A 56 -2.71 -10.58 -5.91
C MET A 56 -3.70 -10.98 -7.02
N TYR A 57 -4.91 -10.39 -7.01
CA TYR A 57 -5.99 -10.73 -7.95
C TYR A 57 -5.91 -10.03 -9.33
N GLU A 58 -4.85 -9.26 -9.59
CA GLU A 58 -4.61 -8.67 -10.91
C GLU A 58 -4.47 -9.78 -11.99
N ARG A 59 -4.83 -9.55 -13.25
CA ARG A 59 -4.72 -10.54 -14.35
C ARG A 59 -4.05 -9.91 -15.57
N ALA A 60 -3.16 -10.65 -16.25
CA ALA A 60 -2.65 -10.28 -17.57
C ALA A 60 -3.57 -10.85 -18.64
N ASP A 61 -3.76 -10.09 -19.72
CA ASP A 61 -4.30 -10.65 -20.96
C ASP A 61 -3.16 -11.33 -21.72
N ASP A 62 -3.23 -12.65 -21.71
CA ASP A 62 -2.77 -13.61 -22.73
C ASP A 62 -1.51 -13.30 -23.56
N GLU A 63 -0.36 -13.21 -22.89
CA GLU A 63 0.96 -13.50 -23.47
C GLU A 63 1.79 -14.25 -22.43
N ARG A 64 2.25 -15.48 -22.71
CA ARG A 64 2.93 -16.34 -21.72
C ARG A 64 4.11 -15.66 -21.03
N GLU A 65 4.87 -14.87 -21.77
CA GLU A 65 6.05 -14.14 -21.29
C GLU A 65 5.65 -12.95 -20.37
N ALA A 66 4.54 -12.28 -20.69
CA ALA A 66 3.95 -11.24 -19.85
C ALA A 66 3.42 -11.82 -18.52
N VAL A 67 2.87 -13.03 -18.53
CA VAL A 67 2.39 -13.73 -17.33
C VAL A 67 3.55 -13.98 -16.35
N HIS A 68 4.67 -14.55 -16.79
CA HIS A 68 5.82 -14.83 -15.92
C HIS A 68 6.45 -13.55 -15.35
N THR A 69 6.66 -12.54 -16.19
CA THR A 69 7.23 -11.25 -15.77
C THR A 69 6.34 -10.56 -14.73
N MET A 70 5.03 -10.60 -14.95
CA MET A 70 4.06 -10.03 -14.03
C MET A 70 3.97 -10.79 -12.71
N HIS A 71 4.07 -12.12 -12.71
CA HIS A 71 4.15 -12.90 -11.47
C HIS A 71 5.39 -12.55 -10.66
N ALA A 72 6.57 -12.46 -11.30
CA ALA A 72 7.80 -12.07 -10.62
C ALA A 72 7.68 -10.67 -10.00
N GLY A 73 7.16 -9.69 -10.76
CA GLY A 73 6.94 -8.34 -10.27
C GLY A 73 5.94 -8.26 -9.10
N ARG A 74 4.86 -9.05 -9.14
CA ARG A 74 3.90 -9.12 -8.03
C ARG A 74 4.50 -9.72 -6.77
N VAL A 75 5.23 -10.82 -6.89
CA VAL A 75 5.87 -11.47 -5.73
C VAL A 75 6.85 -10.50 -5.09
N ALA A 76 7.73 -9.86 -5.88
CA ALA A 76 8.67 -8.87 -5.36
C ALA A 76 7.97 -7.72 -4.63
N TYR A 77 6.88 -7.19 -5.21
CA TYR A 77 6.09 -6.12 -4.61
C TYR A 77 5.42 -6.54 -3.29
N LEU A 78 4.77 -7.71 -3.28
CA LEU A 78 4.10 -8.25 -2.10
C LEU A 78 5.08 -8.55 -0.98
N THR A 79 6.25 -9.13 -1.29
CA THR A 79 7.30 -9.37 -0.32
C THR A 79 7.83 -8.06 0.26
N GLY A 80 8.09 -7.06 -0.57
CA GLY A 80 8.57 -5.74 -0.11
C GLY A 80 7.57 -5.05 0.82
N ILE A 81 6.29 -5.03 0.45
CA ILE A 81 5.23 -4.50 1.31
C ILE A 81 5.10 -5.29 2.61
N ALA A 82 5.16 -6.63 2.57
CA ALA A 82 5.06 -7.45 3.78
C ALA A 82 6.20 -7.16 4.76
N VAL A 83 7.44 -7.06 4.26
CA VAL A 83 8.62 -6.76 5.10
C VAL A 83 8.49 -5.37 5.73
N LEU A 84 8.16 -4.34 4.94
CA LEU A 84 8.00 -2.97 5.45
C LEU A 84 6.83 -2.86 6.45
N THR A 85 5.74 -3.60 6.22
CA THR A 85 4.60 -3.64 7.14
C THR A 85 4.99 -4.28 8.48
N LEU A 86 5.72 -5.40 8.45
CA LEU A 86 6.21 -6.04 9.67
C LEU A 86 7.18 -5.13 10.44
N ALA A 87 8.09 -4.46 9.73
CA ALA A 87 9.01 -3.50 10.34
C ALA A 87 8.26 -2.34 11.00
N LEU A 88 7.24 -1.80 10.33
CA LEU A 88 6.40 -0.73 10.86
C LEU A 88 5.61 -1.17 12.10
N VAL A 89 5.04 -2.38 12.08
CA VAL A 89 4.33 -2.96 13.23
C VAL A 89 5.28 -3.14 14.42
N PHE A 90 6.49 -3.65 14.19
CA PHE A 90 7.50 -3.82 15.23
C PHE A 90 7.94 -2.48 15.84
N GLN A 91 8.17 -1.46 15.00
CA GLN A 91 8.47 -0.10 15.44
C GLN A 91 7.32 0.54 16.21
N GLY A 92 6.08 0.26 15.82
CA GLY A 92 4.88 0.73 16.51
C GLY A 92 4.74 0.22 17.93
N PHE A 93 5.30 -0.94 18.28
CA PHE A 93 5.38 -1.42 19.67
C PHE A 93 6.49 -0.75 20.50
N SER A 94 7.46 -0.12 19.83
CA SER A 94 8.56 0.60 20.48
C SER A 94 8.28 2.11 20.59
N ASP A 95 7.09 2.55 20.18
CA ASP A 95 6.67 3.97 20.04
C ASP A 95 7.67 4.84 19.25
N SER A 96 8.54 4.21 18.46
CA SER A 96 9.61 4.85 17.68
C SER A 96 9.41 4.57 16.20
N ILE A 97 8.37 5.19 15.63
CA ILE A 97 8.03 5.01 14.22
C ILE A 97 8.97 5.86 13.38
N ASP A 98 9.76 5.21 12.51
CA ASP A 98 10.64 5.89 11.58
C ASP A 98 9.82 6.43 10.38
N PRO A 99 9.85 7.75 10.12
CA PRO A 99 9.20 8.34 8.96
C PRO A 99 9.65 7.72 7.63
N TRP A 100 10.86 7.18 7.54
CA TRP A 100 11.36 6.57 6.30
C TRP A 100 10.65 5.27 5.93
N ILE A 101 10.25 4.45 6.91
CA ILE A 101 9.54 3.19 6.63
C ILE A 101 8.13 3.49 6.12
N SER A 102 7.44 4.43 6.77
CA SER A 102 6.11 4.88 6.34
C SER A 102 6.16 5.57 4.96
N ALA A 103 7.15 6.41 4.71
CA ALA A 103 7.38 7.05 3.41
C ALA A 103 7.70 6.04 2.30
N ALA A 104 8.56 5.05 2.57
CA ALA A 104 8.91 4.01 1.61
C ALA A 104 7.68 3.16 1.23
N LEU A 105 6.89 2.75 2.22
CA LEU A 105 5.65 2.00 1.98
C LEU A 105 4.64 2.83 1.17
N GLY A 106 4.49 4.12 1.49
CA GLY A 106 3.66 5.05 0.74
C GLY A 106 4.13 5.23 -0.71
N ALA A 107 5.44 5.40 -0.93
CA ALA A 107 6.03 5.53 -2.26
C ALA A 107 5.80 4.27 -3.12
N MET A 108 5.90 3.07 -2.54
CA MET A 108 5.59 1.81 -3.23
C MET A 108 4.11 1.73 -3.64
N VAL A 109 3.18 2.13 -2.76
CA VAL A 109 1.74 2.15 -3.05
C VAL A 109 1.44 3.14 -4.18
N VAL A 110 1.97 4.36 -4.11
CA VAL A 110 1.79 5.39 -5.15
C VAL A 110 2.39 4.94 -6.48
N SER A 111 3.60 4.38 -6.48
CA SER A 111 4.27 3.92 -7.71
C SER A 111 3.46 2.83 -8.41
N LYS A 112 2.93 1.86 -7.67
CA LYS A 112 2.07 0.79 -8.22
C LYS A 112 0.75 1.35 -8.74
N LEU A 113 0.13 2.31 -8.03
CA LEU A 113 -1.08 2.99 -8.46
C LEU A 113 -0.86 3.72 -9.80
N VAL A 114 0.22 4.51 -9.90
CA VAL A 114 0.57 5.25 -11.12
C VAL A 114 0.86 4.31 -12.28
N ALA A 115 1.64 3.24 -12.05
CA ALA A 115 1.94 2.24 -13.07
C ALA A 115 0.67 1.57 -13.61
N ARG A 116 -0.30 1.28 -12.72
CA ARG A 116 -1.58 0.71 -13.12
C ARG A 116 -2.47 1.70 -13.88
N LEU A 117 -2.53 2.96 -13.45
CA LEU A 117 -3.28 3.99 -14.17
C LEU A 117 -2.69 4.22 -15.56
N HIS A 118 -1.37 4.13 -15.69
CA HIS A 118 -0.68 4.20 -16.97
C HIS A 118 -1.02 2.97 -17.84
N SER A 119 -0.92 1.75 -17.31
CA SER A 119 -1.25 0.55 -18.08
C SER A 119 -2.70 0.54 -18.56
N GLU A 120 -3.66 0.97 -17.73
CA GLU A 120 -5.07 1.10 -18.12
C GLU A 120 -5.31 2.16 -19.21
N ARG A 121 -4.44 3.16 -19.34
CA ARG A 121 -4.56 4.21 -20.36
C ARG A 121 -4.02 3.78 -21.73
N TYR A 122 -3.05 2.87 -21.75
CA TYR A 122 -2.40 2.37 -22.97
C TYR A 122 -2.82 0.95 -23.36
N ARG A 123 -3.86 0.42 -22.71
CA ARG A 123 -4.55 -0.82 -23.07
C ARG A 123 -5.73 -0.50 -23.99
#